data_AF-A0A418XF33-F1
#
_entry.id   AF-A0A418XF33-F1
#
_cell.length_a   1.000
_cell.length_b   1.000
_cell.length_c   1.000
_cell.angle_alpha   90.00
_cell.angle_beta   90.00
_cell.angle_gamma   90.00
#
_symmetry.space_group_name_H-M   'P 1'
#
loop_
_entity.id
_entity.type
_entity.pdbx_description
1 polymer ?
#
loop_
_entity_poly.entity_id
_entity_poly.type
_entity_poly.pdbx_seq_one_letter_code
_entity_poly.pdbx_strand_id
1 'polypeptide(L)' 'MGFLTLTRHEGELIKLSIDPGVDTEALLKHLLRDGITIHVGASRGSNVKIGVEAPKEVRVLRGELVIERACR' A
#
# COMPACT_ATOMS: atom_id res chain seq x y z
N MET A 1 -3.52 -3.31 -12.85
CA MET A 1 -2.53 -2.83 -11.87
C MET A 1 -2.77 -1.35 -11.63
N GLY A 2 -2.73 -0.91 -10.38
CA GLY A 2 -2.78 0.49 -9.99
C GLY A 2 -1.40 0.93 -9.52
N PHE A 3 -1.01 2.16 -9.83
CA PHE A 3 0.24 2.76 -9.37
C PHE A 3 -0.07 4.01 -8.56
N LEU A 4 0.41 4.04 -7.32
CA LEU A 4 0.25 5.18 -6.42
C LEU A 4 1.62 5.67 -5.96
N THR A 5 1.93 6.94 -6.19
CA THR A 5 3.10 7.58 -5.60
C THR A 5 2.67 8.50 -4.46
N LEU A 6 3.29 8.30 -3.30
CA LEU A 6 3.09 9.14 -2.12
C LEU A 6 4.44 9.60 -1.58
N THR A 7 4.46 10.80 -0.98
CA THR A 7 5.65 11.32 -0.30
C THR A 7 5.47 11.09 1.20
N ARG A 8 6.46 10.45 1.83
CA ARG A 8 6.43 10.09 3.25
C ARG A 8 7.66 10.58 3.99
N HIS A 9 7.48 10.84 5.29
CA HIS A 9 8.55 11.11 6.23
C HIS A 9 8.98 9.85 7.00
N GLU A 10 10.15 9.92 7.63
CA GLU A 10 10.58 8.91 8.59
C GLU A 10 9.52 8.74 9.68
N GLY A 11 9.13 7.48 9.95
CA GLY A 11 8.09 7.13 10.92
C GLY A 11 6.66 7.12 10.37
N GLU A 12 6.41 7.61 9.14
CA GLU A 12 5.09 7.48 8.53
C GLU A 12 4.87 6.08 7.96
N LEU A 13 3.65 5.57 8.12
CA LEU A 13 3.29 4.19 7.78
C LEU A 13 2.45 4.12 6.50
N ILE A 14 2.59 3.01 5.79
CA ILE A 14 1.73 2.64 4.65
C ILE A 14 1.12 1.28 5.00
N LYS A 15 -0.22 1.20 4.97
CA LYS A 15 -0.95 -0.05 5.24
C LYS A 15 -1.52 -0.59 3.94
N LEU A 16 -1.13 -1.81 3.62
CA LEU A 16 -1.62 -2.58 2.47
C LEU A 16 -2.66 -3.56 3.01
N SER A 17 -3.89 -3.46 2.54
CA SER A 17 -4.98 -4.36 2.95
C SER A 17 -5.72 -4.89 1.73
N ILE A 18 -6.17 -6.12 1.81
CA ILE A 18 -6.99 -6.74 0.78
C ILE A 18 -8.44 -6.29 0.97
N ASP A 19 -9.16 -5.99 -0.12
CA ASP A 19 -10.59 -5.72 -0.02
C ASP A 19 -11.36 -6.99 0.39
N PRO A 20 -12.17 -6.99 1.45
CA PRO A 20 -12.88 -8.18 1.90
C PRO A 20 -13.96 -8.68 0.92
N GLY A 21 -14.33 -7.87 -0.09
CA GLY A 21 -15.34 -8.22 -1.09
C GLY A 21 -14.80 -8.89 -2.35
N VAL A 22 -13.48 -9.14 -2.46
CA VAL A 22 -12.88 -9.75 -3.67
C VAL A 22 -12.76 -11.26 -3.57
N ASP A 23 -12.83 -11.92 -4.71
CA ASP A 23 -12.55 -13.35 -4.85
C ASP A 23 -11.09 -13.64 -4.45
N THR A 24 -10.96 -14.32 -3.31
CA THR A 24 -9.67 -14.60 -2.67
C THR A 24 -8.79 -15.52 -3.52
N GLU A 25 -9.37 -16.41 -4.31
CA GLU A 25 -8.61 -17.38 -5.09
C GLU A 25 -7.98 -16.72 -6.33
N ALA A 26 -8.76 -15.87 -7.01
CA ALA A 26 -8.27 -15.04 -8.11
C ALA A 26 -7.21 -14.04 -7.63
N LEU A 27 -7.44 -13.41 -6.47
CA LEU A 27 -6.46 -12.52 -5.86
C LEU A 27 -5.15 -13.23 -5.50
N LEU A 28 -5.24 -14.42 -4.90
CA LEU A 28 -4.05 -15.18 -4.53
C LEU A 28 -3.21 -15.49 -5.77
N LYS A 29 -3.86 -15.87 -6.88
CA LYS A 29 -3.19 -16.11 -8.18
C LYS A 29 -2.52 -14.84 -8.71
N HIS A 30 -3.16 -13.67 -8.59
CA HIS A 30 -2.56 -12.39 -8.97
C HIS A 30 -1.37 -12.01 -8.08
N LEU A 31 -1.49 -12.16 -6.76
CA LEU A 31 -0.39 -11.89 -5.82
C LEU A 31 0.78 -12.86 -5.98
N LEU A 32 0.53 -14.12 -6.30
CA LEU A 32 1.58 -15.12 -6.56
C LEU A 32 2.30 -14.86 -7.89
N ARG A 33 1.62 -14.28 -8.87
CA ARG A 33 2.18 -14.02 -10.21
C ARG A 33 2.96 -12.71 -10.26
N ASP A 34 2.33 -11.62 -9.82
CA ASP A 34 2.83 -10.25 -10.01
C ASP A 34 3.32 -9.62 -8.70
N GLY A 35 2.84 -10.09 -7.56
CA GLY A 35 3.24 -9.59 -6.24
C GLY A 35 2.77 -8.17 -5.94
N ILE A 36 3.45 -7.53 -4.99
CA ILE A 36 3.32 -6.11 -4.67
C ILE A 36 4.70 -5.49 -4.80
N THR A 37 4.84 -4.48 -5.65
CA THR A 37 6.14 -3.83 -5.89
C THR A 37 6.16 -2.48 -5.19
N ILE A 38 7.17 -2.29 -4.34
CA ILE A 38 7.40 -1.02 -3.65
C ILE A 38 8.63 -0.36 -4.27
N HIS A 39 8.41 0.77 -4.92
CA HIS A 39 9.46 1.61 -5.49
C HIS A 39 9.83 2.70 -4.49
N VAL A 40 11.05 2.64 -3.96
CA VAL A 40 11.61 3.75 -3.20
C VAL A 40 12.24 4.73 -4.19
N GLY A 41 11.59 5.86 -4.39
CA GLY A 41 12.04 6.95 -5.25
C GLY A 41 13.01 7.88 -4.52
N ALA A 42 13.29 9.02 -5.16
CA ALA A 42 14.24 10.00 -4.63
C ALA A 42 13.81 10.53 -3.25
N SER A 43 14.79 10.64 -2.35
CA SER A 43 14.65 11.36 -1.09
C SER A 43 15.15 12.80 -1.24
N ARG A 44 14.42 13.75 -0.64
CA ARG A 44 14.83 15.16 -0.56
C ARG A 44 14.66 15.62 0.88
N GLY A 45 15.77 15.72 1.62
CA GLY A 45 15.72 15.96 3.06
C GLY A 45 15.02 14.81 3.77
N SER A 46 14.03 15.13 4.62
CA SER A 46 13.23 14.14 5.34
C SER A 46 12.08 13.53 4.54
N ASN A 47 11.91 13.92 3.26
CA ASN A 47 10.83 13.43 2.40
C ASN A 47 11.33 12.33 1.47
N VAL A 48 10.70 11.15 1.50
CA VAL A 48 10.95 10.03 0.59
C VAL A 48 9.73 9.82 -0.30
N LYS A 49 9.92 9.77 -1.61
CA LYS A 49 8.85 9.35 -2.52
C LYS A 49 8.78 7.84 -2.55
N ILE A 50 7.62 7.27 -2.26
CA ILE A 50 7.35 5.84 -2.31
C ILE A 50 6.27 5.61 -3.36
N GLY A 51 6.63 4.89 -4.42
CA GLY A 51 5.70 4.33 -5.39
C GLY A 51 5.26 2.94 -4.93
N VAL A 52 3.97 2.66 -5.00
CA VAL A 52 3.40 1.35 -4.71
C VAL A 52 2.65 0.91 -5.95
N GLU A 53 3.08 -0.21 -6.50
CA GLU A 53 2.38 -0.91 -7.57
C GLU A 53 1.69 -2.13 -6.97
N ALA A 54 0.37 -2.17 -7.12
CA ALA A 54 -0.43 -3.26 -6.57
C ALA A 54 -1.62 -3.60 -7.48
N PRO A 55 -2.16 -4.83 -7.37
CA PRO A 55 -3.44 -5.20 -7.98
C PRO A 55 -4.56 -4.27 -7.52
N LYS A 56 -5.63 -4.12 -8.31
CA LYS A 56 -6.77 -3.22 -7.97
C LYS A 56 -7.54 -3.68 -6.73
N GLU A 57 -7.38 -4.96 -6.42
CA GLU A 57 -7.94 -5.67 -5.27
C GLU A 57 -7.20 -5.33 -3.96
N VAL A 58 -6.00 -4.76 -4.06
CA VAL A 58 -5.21 -4.30 -2.91
C VAL A 58 -5.48 -2.83 -2.66
N ARG A 59 -5.98 -2.54 -1.47
CA ARG A 59 -6.21 -1.19 -0.97
C ARG A 59 -4.94 -0.67 -0.31
N VAL A 60 -4.42 0.44 -0.82
CA VAL A 60 -3.26 1.15 -0.27
C VAL A 60 -3.78 2.31 0.59
N LEU A 61 -3.56 2.22 1.90
CA LEU A 61 -3.97 3.24 2.87
C LEU A 61 -2.75 3.91 3.48
N ARG A 62 -2.87 5.22 3.69
CA ARG A 62 -1.88 5.98 4.46
C ARG A 62 -2.11 5.69 5.95
N GLY A 63 -1.05 5.47 6.72
CA GLY A 63 -1.14 5.05 8.12
C GLY A 63 -1.98 5.99 8.98
N GLU A 64 -1.95 7.29 8.70
CA GLU A 64 -2.77 8.30 9.35
C GLU A 64 -4.28 8.16 9.10
N LEU A 65 -4.68 7.43 8.06
CA LEU A 65 -6.08 7.16 7.74
C LEU A 65 -6.58 5.86 8.37
N VAL A 66 -5.67 5.00 8.81
CA VAL A 66 -5.99 3.77 9.53
C VAL A 66 -5.85 3.99 11.02
N ILE A 67 -6.35 5.14 11.49
CA ILE A 67 -6.76 5.32 12.89
C ILE A 67 -7.88 4.31 13.12
N GLU A 68 -7.50 3.04 13.29
CA GLU A 68 -8.30 2.10 14.03
C GLU A 68 -8.52 2.79 15.37
N ARG A 69 -9.80 3.04 15.63
CA ARG A 69 -10.35 3.19 16.97
C ARG A 69 -10.02 1.93 17.78
N ALA A 70 -8.74 1.70 18.05
CA ALA A 70 -8.30 0.69 18.99
C ALA A 70 -8.30 1.36 20.36
N CYS A 71 -9.27 0.93 21.18
CA CYS A 71 -9.48 1.24 22.59
C CYS A 71 -10.37 2.45 22.91
N ARG A 72 -11.71 2.23 22.93
CA ARG A 72 -12.47 2.11 24.19
C ARG A 72 -13.80 1.41 23.96
#